data_AF-A0A022QQK2-F1
#
_entry.id   AF-A0A022QQK2-F1
#
_cell.length_a   1.000
_cell.length_b   1.000
_cell.length_c   1.000
_cell.angle_alpha   90.00
_cell.angle_beta   90.00
_cell.angle_gamma   90.00
#
_symmetry.space_group_name_H-M   'P 1'
#
loop_
_entity.id
_entity.type
_entity.pdbx_description
1 polymer ?
#
loop_
_entity_poly.entity_id
_entity_poly.type
_entity_poly.pdbx_seq_one_letter_code
_entity_poly.pdbx_strand_id
1 'polypeptide(L)'
;MSFTSFLFIICILNFNQFLKAENLGVYIVYVDPAESDDLETFYDSFLPTTSNVTSNSDDQPRILYRYRHVFSGFAAKLSAADVEAMRQKKGFISAQPERMLQLHTTHSPNFLGLNQNTGLWKKSNYGKGVIIGMVDSAVATSHPSFSGAGMPPPPAKWKGVCDSFGKPPCNNKLIG
;
A
#
# COMPACT_ATOMS: atom_id res chain seq x y z
N MET A 1 -8.59 -56.77 2.08
CA MET A 1 -8.48 -55.53 2.87
C MET A 1 -9.74 -55.39 3.71
N SER A 2 -9.62 -55.35 5.03
CA SER A 2 -10.78 -55.21 5.93
C SER A 2 -11.48 -53.87 5.70
N PHE A 3 -12.82 -53.83 5.78
CA PHE A 3 -13.64 -52.62 5.67
C PHE A 3 -13.16 -51.50 6.62
N THR A 4 -12.63 -51.88 7.78
CA THR A 4 -12.04 -50.97 8.77
C THR A 4 -10.77 -50.29 8.27
N SER A 5 -9.95 -50.98 7.47
CA SER A 5 -8.72 -50.43 6.88
C SER A 5 -9.04 -49.41 5.78
N PHE A 6 -10.13 -49.60 5.04
CA PHE A 6 -10.59 -48.66 4.02
C PHE A 6 -11.13 -47.35 4.63
N LEU A 7 -11.93 -47.46 5.70
CA LEU A 7 -12.42 -46.29 6.46
C LEU A 7 -11.27 -45.48 7.08
N PHE A 8 -10.25 -46.15 7.61
CA PHE A 8 -9.09 -45.49 8.20
C PHE A 8 -8.28 -44.70 7.16
N ILE A 9 -8.10 -45.25 5.95
CA ILE A 9 -7.44 -44.57 4.83
C ILE A 9 -8.24 -43.34 4.36
N ILE A 10 -9.57 -43.47 4.22
CA ILE A 10 -10.44 -42.32 3.89
C ILE A 10 -10.34 -41.24 4.97
N CYS A 11 -10.32 -41.63 6.25
CA CYS A 11 -10.19 -40.68 7.35
C CYS A 11 -8.83 -39.94 7.30
N ILE A 12 -7.72 -40.64 7.06
CA ILE A 12 -6.38 -40.03 6.92
C ILE A 12 -6.30 -39.09 5.70
N LEU A 13 -6.90 -39.45 4.57
CA LEU A 13 -6.90 -38.61 3.37
C LEU A 13 -7.71 -37.31 3.60
N ASN A 14 -8.85 -37.39 4.28
CA ASN A 14 -9.64 -36.20 4.66
C ASN A 14 -8.93 -35.37 5.75
N PHE A 15 -8.23 -36.02 6.69
CA PHE A 15 -7.48 -35.34 7.75
C PHE A 15 -6.31 -34.51 7.19
N ASN A 16 -5.63 -35.01 6.16
CA ASN A 16 -4.57 -34.27 5.47
C ASN A 16 -5.10 -33.07 4.66
N GLN A 17 -6.34 -33.12 4.15
CA GLN A 17 -6.97 -31.93 3.56
C GLN A 17 -7.28 -30.87 4.60
N PHE A 18 -7.61 -31.27 5.83
CA PHE A 18 -7.98 -30.38 6.93
C PHE A 18 -6.76 -29.70 7.59
N LEU A 19 -5.59 -30.34 7.60
CA LEU A 19 -4.35 -29.82 8.21
C LEU A 19 -3.50 -28.93 7.28
N LYS A 20 -4.01 -28.52 6.12
CA LYS A 20 -3.26 -27.62 5.25
C LYS A 20 -3.20 -26.23 5.89
N ALA A 21 -2.02 -25.87 6.42
CA ALA A 21 -1.77 -24.52 6.94
C ALA A 21 -2.18 -23.48 5.88
N GLU A 22 -3.03 -22.55 6.29
CA GLU A 22 -3.56 -21.53 5.39
C GLU A 22 -2.46 -20.53 5.06
N ASN A 23 -2.00 -20.51 3.81
CA ASN A 23 -0.96 -19.59 3.39
C ASN A 23 -1.58 -18.20 3.20
N LEU A 24 -1.32 -17.29 4.15
CA LEU A 24 -1.80 -15.92 4.11
C LEU A 24 -0.81 -15.04 3.31
N GLY A 25 -1.34 -14.30 2.33
CA GLY A 25 -0.63 -13.23 1.64
C GLY A 25 -1.26 -11.88 1.95
N VAL A 26 -0.53 -10.78 1.75
CA VAL A 26 -1.13 -9.45 1.79
C VAL A 26 -1.82 -9.18 0.46
N TYR A 27 -3.09 -8.78 0.52
CA TYR A 27 -3.88 -8.37 -0.63
C TYR A 27 -4.38 -6.94 -0.43
N ILE A 28 -4.41 -6.18 -1.52
CA ILE A 28 -5.09 -4.89 -1.62
C ILE A 28 -6.46 -5.16 -2.22
N VAL A 29 -7.50 -4.90 -1.42
CA VAL A 29 -8.91 -5.10 -1.78
C VAL A 29 -9.53 -3.76 -2.14
N TYR A 30 -10.17 -3.71 -3.30
CA TYR A 30 -10.92 -2.57 -3.81
C TYR A 30 -12.41 -2.84 -3.64
N VAL A 31 -13.13 -1.86 -3.09
CA VAL A 31 -14.56 -1.97 -2.82
C VAL A 31 -15.30 -0.71 -3.26
N ASP A 32 -16.59 -0.87 -3.52
CA ASP A 32 -17.54 0.20 -3.76
C ASP A 32 -18.44 0.37 -2.52
N PRO A 33 -18.28 1.45 -1.74
CA PRO A 33 -19.08 1.70 -0.56
C PRO A 33 -20.37 2.48 -0.85
N ALA A 34 -20.83 2.61 -2.09
CA ALA A 34 -21.94 3.50 -2.50
C ALA A 34 -23.23 3.42 -1.66
N GLU A 35 -23.45 2.35 -0.89
CA GLU A 35 -24.61 2.19 0.01
C GLU A 35 -24.23 2.10 1.51
N SER A 36 -22.99 2.44 1.88
CA SER A 36 -22.52 2.34 3.26
C SER A 36 -22.16 3.69 3.86
N ASP A 37 -22.82 4.04 4.96
CA ASP A 37 -22.51 5.21 5.78
C ASP A 37 -21.35 4.96 6.76
N ASP A 38 -20.99 3.70 6.99
CA ASP A 38 -19.90 3.28 7.89
C ASP A 38 -18.88 2.41 7.16
N LEU A 39 -17.86 3.08 6.61
CA LEU A 39 -16.78 2.44 5.86
C LEU A 39 -15.98 1.42 6.69
N GLU A 40 -15.88 1.60 7.99
CA GLU A 40 -15.06 0.72 8.82
C GLU A 40 -15.76 -0.62 9.01
N THR A 41 -17.01 -0.58 9.44
CA THR A 41 -17.85 -1.78 9.54
C THR A 41 -18.03 -2.44 8.17
N PHE A 42 -18.14 -1.63 7.10
CA PHE A 42 -18.22 -2.16 5.74
C PHE A 42 -16.95 -2.93 5.35
N TYR A 43 -15.75 -2.41 5.60
CA TYR A 43 -14.51 -3.12 5.33
C TYR A 43 -14.38 -4.40 6.16
N ASP A 44 -14.71 -4.33 7.45
CA ASP A 44 -14.66 -5.49 8.34
C ASP A 44 -15.64 -6.59 7.91
N SER A 45 -16.77 -6.21 7.30
CA SER A 45 -17.74 -7.16 6.75
C SER A 45 -17.16 -8.05 5.64
N PHE A 46 -16.06 -7.66 5.00
CA PHE A 46 -15.37 -8.48 4.00
C PHE A 46 -14.55 -9.60 4.63
N LEU A 47 -14.09 -9.48 5.87
CA LEU A 47 -13.26 -10.48 6.52
C LEU A 47 -14.04 -11.77 6.88
N PRO A 48 -13.36 -12.91 7.07
CA PRO A 48 -13.98 -14.14 7.53
C PRO A 48 -14.51 -14.03 8.97
N THR A 49 -15.68 -14.61 9.23
CA THR A 49 -16.35 -14.57 10.55
C THR A 49 -15.59 -15.34 11.64
N THR A 50 -14.65 -16.21 11.28
CA THR A 50 -13.85 -17.01 12.24
C THR A 50 -12.84 -16.20 13.04
N SER A 51 -12.62 -14.92 12.71
CA SER A 51 -11.82 -14.00 13.54
C SER A 51 -12.43 -13.70 14.91
N ASN A 52 -13.64 -14.19 15.21
CA ASN A 52 -14.31 -14.03 16.51
C ASN A 52 -14.27 -15.28 17.42
N VAL A 53 -13.56 -16.35 17.06
CA VAL A 53 -13.45 -17.57 17.90
C VAL A 53 -11.98 -17.95 18.13
N THR A 54 -11.23 -17.02 18.73
CA THR A 54 -10.26 -17.28 19.80
C THR A 54 -9.62 -15.96 20.16
N SER A 55 -10.10 -15.34 21.24
CA SER A 55 -9.40 -14.29 21.97
C SER A 55 -8.15 -14.86 22.64
N ASN A 56 -7.18 -15.33 21.85
CA ASN A 56 -5.80 -15.45 22.26
C ASN A 56 -5.11 -14.16 21.84
N SER A 57 -4.36 -13.55 22.74
CA SER A 57 -3.67 -12.26 22.61
C SER A 57 -2.58 -12.20 21.53
N ASP A 58 -2.55 -13.17 20.61
CA ASP A 58 -1.54 -13.35 19.56
C ASP A 58 -2.14 -13.27 18.14
N ASP A 59 -3.44 -12.99 18.02
CA ASP A 59 -4.09 -12.83 16.71
C ASP A 59 -3.78 -11.44 16.13
N GLN A 60 -2.77 -11.40 15.26
CA GLN A 60 -2.36 -10.18 14.55
C GLN A 60 -3.54 -9.62 13.74
N PRO A 61 -3.70 -8.29 13.67
CA PRO A 61 -4.80 -7.69 12.92
C PRO A 61 -4.74 -8.14 11.45
N ARG A 62 -5.86 -8.71 10.96
CA ARG A 62 -5.97 -9.15 9.56
C ARG A 62 -5.93 -7.97 8.60
N ILE A 63 -6.56 -6.84 8.94
CA ILE A 63 -6.42 -5.59 8.17
C ILE A 63 -5.17 -4.84 8.63
N LEU A 64 -4.30 -4.54 7.67
CA LEU A 64 -3.06 -3.80 7.85
C LEU A 64 -3.24 -2.30 7.60
N TYR A 65 -4.10 -1.95 6.64
CA TYR A 65 -4.34 -0.56 6.26
C TYR A 65 -5.72 -0.36 5.65
N ARG A 66 -6.31 0.83 5.80
CA ARG A 66 -7.60 1.21 5.23
C ARG A 66 -7.44 2.44 4.35
N TYR A 67 -7.76 2.32 3.07
CA TYR A 67 -7.71 3.39 2.09
C TYR A 67 -9.05 4.13 2.07
N ARG A 68 -9.00 5.47 2.14
CA ARG A 68 -10.20 6.33 2.21
C ARG A 68 -10.17 7.53 1.27
N HIS A 69 -9.00 7.94 0.78
CA HIS A 69 -8.84 9.21 0.07
C HIS A 69 -8.78 9.08 -1.46
N VAL A 70 -7.91 8.20 -1.97
CA VAL A 70 -7.71 8.02 -3.41
C VAL A 70 -8.65 6.97 -4.00
N PHE A 71 -8.98 5.96 -3.19
CA PHE A 71 -9.95 4.93 -3.49
C PHE A 71 -10.46 4.32 -2.17
N SER A 72 -11.58 3.60 -2.25
CA SER A 72 -12.15 2.85 -1.14
C SER A 72 -11.66 1.39 -1.17
N GLY A 73 -11.11 0.94 -0.05
CA GLY A 73 -10.48 -0.37 0.04
C GLY A 73 -9.63 -0.55 1.28
N PHE A 74 -9.00 -1.72 1.39
CA PHE A 74 -8.13 -2.05 2.52
C PHE A 74 -7.02 -3.02 2.09
N ALA A 75 -5.91 -3.02 2.82
CA ALA A 75 -4.87 -4.03 2.72
C ALA A 75 -5.04 -5.03 3.87
N ALA A 76 -5.06 -6.33 3.58
CA ALA A 76 -5.25 -7.36 4.59
C ALA A 76 -4.47 -8.65 4.30
N LYS A 77 -4.13 -9.38 5.37
CA LYS A 77 -3.62 -10.75 5.30
C LYS A 77 -4.78 -11.71 5.03
N LEU A 78 -4.80 -12.30 3.84
CA LEU A 78 -5.88 -13.15 3.34
C LEU A 78 -5.33 -14.42 2.70
N SER A 79 -6.11 -15.49 2.77
CA SER A 79 -5.88 -16.68 1.95
C SER A 79 -6.54 -16.52 0.57
N ALA A 80 -6.20 -17.42 -0.36
CA ALA A 80 -6.91 -17.49 -1.63
C ALA A 80 -8.39 -17.82 -1.47
N ALA A 81 -8.76 -18.60 -0.44
CA ALA A 81 -10.13 -18.94 -0.13
C ALA A 81 -10.90 -17.72 0.44
N ASP A 82 -10.25 -16.91 1.29
CA ASP A 82 -10.81 -15.65 1.79
C ASP A 82 -11.16 -14.71 0.62
N VAL A 83 -10.23 -14.55 -0.33
CA VAL A 83 -10.44 -13.71 -1.52
C VAL A 83 -11.59 -14.24 -2.37
N GLU A 84 -11.68 -15.56 -2.57
CA GLU A 84 -12.77 -16.15 -3.35
C GLU A 84 -14.13 -15.97 -2.65
N ALA A 85 -14.18 -16.10 -1.33
CA ALA A 85 -15.38 -15.82 -0.55
C ALA A 85 -15.79 -14.33 -0.63
N MET A 86 -14.84 -13.41 -0.61
CA MET A 86 -15.10 -11.97 -0.74
C MET A 86 -15.70 -11.59 -2.10
N ARG A 87 -15.35 -12.30 -3.18
CA ARG A 87 -15.89 -12.02 -4.53
C ARG A 87 -17.42 -12.07 -4.60
N GLN A 88 -18.04 -12.81 -3.68
CA GLN A 88 -19.49 -12.96 -3.62
C GLN A 88 -20.17 -11.84 -2.81
N LYS A 89 -19.41 -10.96 -2.14
CA LYS A 89 -19.96 -9.88 -1.31
C LYS A 89 -20.30 -8.67 -2.15
N LYS A 90 -21.47 -8.06 -1.87
CA LYS A 90 -21.89 -6.80 -2.50
C LYS A 90 -20.85 -5.72 -2.25
N GLY A 91 -20.51 -4.97 -3.30
CA GLY A 91 -19.50 -3.92 -3.25
C GLY A 91 -18.06 -4.41 -3.42
N PHE A 92 -17.79 -5.72 -3.60
CA PHE A 92 -16.47 -6.17 -4.03
C PHE A 92 -16.18 -5.70 -5.47
N ILE A 93 -15.00 -5.12 -5.70
CA ILE A 93 -14.52 -4.80 -7.06
C ILE A 93 -13.40 -5.75 -7.47
N SER A 94 -12.32 -5.79 -6.70
CA SER A 94 -11.17 -6.66 -6.98
C SER A 94 -10.29 -6.84 -5.75
N ALA A 95 -9.45 -7.88 -5.77
CA ALA A 95 -8.38 -8.07 -4.80
C ALA A 95 -7.11 -8.46 -5.55
N GLN A 96 -6.00 -7.81 -5.24
CA GLN A 96 -4.71 -8.05 -5.87
C GLN A 96 -3.64 -8.32 -4.81
N PRO A 97 -2.76 -9.32 -5.00
CA PRO A 97 -1.67 -9.54 -4.06
C PRO A 97 -0.75 -8.32 -4.04
N GLU A 98 -0.25 -7.98 -2.86
CA GLU A 98 0.79 -6.97 -2.67
C GLU A 98 2.03 -7.34 -3.51
N ARG A 99 2.66 -6.32 -4.10
CA ARG A 99 3.86 -6.49 -4.91
C ARG A 99 4.92 -5.49 -4.48
N MET A 100 6.13 -5.98 -4.29
CA MET A 100 7.31 -5.15 -4.17
C MET A 100 7.73 -4.68 -5.56
N LEU A 101 7.87 -3.36 -5.73
CA LEU A 101 8.37 -2.76 -6.97
C LEU A 101 9.88 -2.55 -6.88
N GLN A 102 10.56 -2.63 -8.02
CA GLN A 102 12.00 -2.42 -8.14
C GLN A 102 12.29 -1.00 -8.63
N LEU A 103 13.43 -0.44 -8.21
CA LEU A 103 13.88 0.86 -8.70
C LEU A 103 14.26 0.75 -10.19
N HIS A 104 13.66 1.62 -11.02
CA HIS A 104 13.84 1.55 -12.47
C HIS A 104 15.00 2.40 -13.01
N THR A 105 15.46 3.43 -12.28
CA THR A 105 16.56 4.30 -12.75
C THR A 105 17.30 4.96 -11.60
N THR A 106 18.61 5.16 -11.77
CA THR A 106 19.46 5.97 -10.89
C THR A 106 19.94 7.27 -11.56
N HIS A 107 19.64 7.47 -12.85
CA HIS A 107 20.19 8.57 -13.68
C HIS A 107 19.12 9.24 -14.57
N SER A 108 18.07 9.79 -13.96
CA SER A 108 16.92 10.40 -14.65
C SER A 108 17.25 11.56 -15.61
N PRO A 109 18.18 12.50 -15.31
CA PRO A 109 18.44 13.63 -16.20
C PRO A 109 18.97 13.19 -17.58
N ASN A 110 19.89 12.22 -17.61
CA ASN A 110 20.44 11.68 -18.86
C ASN A 110 19.38 10.90 -19.64
N PHE A 111 18.58 10.07 -18.94
CA PHE A 111 17.46 9.34 -19.54
C PHE A 111 16.45 10.27 -20.22
N LEU A 112 16.17 11.43 -19.61
CA LEU A 112 15.25 12.44 -20.15
C LEU A 112 15.90 13.44 -21.11
N GLY A 113 17.21 13.32 -21.40
CA GLY A 113 17.95 14.24 -22.28
C GLY A 113 18.01 15.68 -21.76
N LEU A 114 17.97 15.88 -20.43
CA LEU A 114 17.97 17.20 -19.80
C LEU A 114 19.40 17.76 -19.72
N ASN A 115 19.69 18.79 -20.53
CA ASN A 115 20.99 19.46 -20.58
C ASN A 115 20.97 20.80 -19.84
N GLN A 116 22.08 21.14 -19.16
CA GLN A 116 22.12 22.32 -18.27
C GLN A 116 22.04 23.67 -19.00
N ASN A 117 22.62 23.75 -20.20
CA ASN A 117 22.85 25.01 -20.90
C ASN A 117 21.97 25.23 -22.13
N THR A 118 21.16 24.23 -22.50
CA THR A 118 20.29 24.25 -23.69
C THR A 118 19.00 23.47 -23.40
N GLY A 119 17.90 23.83 -24.05
CA GLY A 119 16.64 23.07 -23.94
C GLY A 119 15.65 23.59 -22.89
N LEU A 120 14.97 22.66 -22.21
CA LEU A 120 13.70 22.92 -21.50
C LEU A 120 13.85 23.82 -20.27
N TRP A 121 15.00 23.82 -19.59
CA TRP A 121 15.14 24.45 -18.27
C TRP A 121 14.91 25.96 -18.29
N LYS A 122 15.51 26.69 -19.24
CA LYS A 122 15.26 28.12 -19.40
C LYS A 122 13.83 28.40 -19.85
N LYS A 123 13.28 27.58 -20.76
CA LYS A 123 11.91 27.72 -21.28
C LYS A 123 10.84 27.49 -20.20
N SER A 124 11.11 26.62 -19.23
CA SER A 124 10.21 26.32 -18.11
C SER A 124 10.44 27.19 -16.88
N ASN A 125 11.28 28.24 -16.99
CA ASN A 125 11.71 29.07 -15.85
C ASN A 125 12.24 28.23 -14.69
N TYR A 126 12.98 27.16 -15.01
CA TYR A 126 13.58 26.21 -14.07
C TYR A 126 12.56 25.56 -13.11
N GLY A 127 11.28 25.51 -13.47
CA GLY A 127 10.22 24.95 -12.64
C GLY A 127 9.81 25.84 -11.46
N LYS A 128 10.13 27.15 -11.47
CA LYS A 128 9.76 28.08 -10.40
C LYS A 128 8.25 28.02 -10.11
N GLY A 129 7.90 27.79 -8.84
CA GLY A 129 6.50 27.72 -8.37
C GLY A 129 5.80 26.38 -8.57
N VAL A 130 6.51 25.38 -9.10
CA VAL A 130 6.03 24.00 -9.22
C VAL A 130 6.36 23.22 -7.94
N ILE A 131 5.40 22.45 -7.46
CA ILE A 131 5.57 21.52 -6.33
C ILE A 131 5.65 20.13 -6.93
N ILE A 132 6.68 19.36 -6.56
CA ILE A 132 6.91 18.00 -7.05
C ILE A 132 6.82 17.07 -5.85
N GLY A 133 5.83 16.18 -5.85
CA GLY A 133 5.76 15.07 -4.91
C GLY A 133 6.61 13.91 -5.42
N MET A 134 7.46 13.34 -4.56
CA MET A 134 8.35 12.25 -4.93
C MET A 134 8.05 11.04 -4.05
N VAL A 135 7.63 9.94 -4.67
CA VAL A 135 7.43 8.65 -4.00
C VAL A 135 8.58 7.75 -4.44
N ASP A 136 9.61 7.67 -3.61
CA ASP A 136 10.85 6.94 -3.88
C ASP A 136 11.45 6.45 -2.54
N SER A 137 12.67 5.92 -2.57
CA SER A 137 13.52 5.49 -1.45
C SER A 137 13.98 6.60 -0.48
N ALA A 138 13.31 7.75 -0.47
CA ALA A 138 13.66 8.99 0.23
C ALA A 138 14.78 9.83 -0.45
N VAL A 139 15.25 10.85 0.26
CA VAL A 139 16.21 11.83 -0.24
C VAL A 139 17.30 12.11 0.80
N ALA A 140 18.54 12.30 0.35
CA ALA A 140 19.65 12.73 1.21
C ALA A 140 19.52 14.22 1.56
N THR A 141 18.65 14.52 2.52
CA THR A 141 18.26 15.88 2.96
C THR A 141 19.44 16.79 3.36
N SER A 142 20.56 16.21 3.83
CA SER A 142 21.78 16.93 4.20
C SER A 142 22.68 17.31 3.02
N HIS A 143 22.42 16.76 1.82
CA HIS A 143 23.26 17.03 0.66
C HIS A 143 23.10 18.49 0.17
N PRO A 144 24.18 19.21 -0.21
CA PRO A 144 24.11 20.63 -0.59
C PRO A 144 23.12 20.95 -1.72
N SER A 145 22.85 19.99 -2.61
CA SER A 145 21.85 20.15 -3.68
C SER A 145 20.43 20.38 -3.15
N PHE A 146 20.12 20.01 -1.90
CA PHE A 146 18.82 20.23 -1.26
C PHE A 146 18.80 21.46 -0.34
N SER A 147 19.86 22.28 -0.36
CA SER A 147 19.86 23.55 0.33
C SER A 147 18.72 24.45 -0.14
N GLY A 148 18.04 25.09 0.81
CA GLY A 148 17.05 26.13 0.55
C GLY A 148 17.67 27.52 0.29
N ALA A 149 19.00 27.66 0.30
CA ALA A 149 19.66 28.93 0.08
C ALA A 149 19.33 29.50 -1.32
N GLY A 150 18.89 30.76 -1.38
CA GLY A 150 18.46 31.42 -2.62
C GLY A 150 17.08 30.98 -3.13
N MET A 151 16.40 30.06 -2.46
CA MET A 151 15.04 29.65 -2.83
C MET A 151 13.99 30.58 -2.20
N PRO A 152 12.97 31.00 -2.97
CA PRO A 152 11.84 31.73 -2.42
C PRO A 152 11.05 30.83 -1.45
N PRO A 153 10.18 31.40 -0.60
CA PRO A 153 9.28 30.61 0.24
C PRO A 153 8.45 29.62 -0.57
N PRO A 154 7.97 28.52 0.05
CA PRO A 154 7.08 27.55 -0.61
C PRO A 154 5.88 28.24 -1.28
N PRO A 155 5.40 27.76 -2.44
CA PRO A 155 4.26 28.39 -3.12
C PRO A 155 3.03 28.47 -2.20
N ALA A 156 2.31 29.59 -2.18
CA ALA A 156 1.17 29.82 -1.26
C ALA A 156 0.02 28.78 -1.37
N LYS A 157 -0.04 28.07 -2.51
CA LYS A 157 -0.96 26.95 -2.76
C LYS A 157 -0.59 25.67 -2.01
N TRP A 158 0.64 25.54 -1.52
CA TRP A 158 1.06 24.42 -0.69
C TRP A 158 0.39 24.53 0.69
N LYS A 159 -0.29 23.46 1.10
CA LYS A 159 -1.03 23.37 2.38
C LYS A 159 -0.54 22.22 3.26
N GLY A 160 0.58 21.61 2.92
CA GLY A 160 1.16 20.53 3.72
C GLY A 160 1.75 21.05 5.03
N VAL A 161 2.20 20.12 5.85
CA VAL A 161 3.00 20.39 7.04
C VAL A 161 4.33 19.67 6.84
N CYS A 162 5.41 20.26 7.35
CA CYS A 162 6.69 19.59 7.41
C CYS A 162 6.62 18.48 8.47
N ASP A 163 6.56 17.22 8.06
CA ASP A 163 6.54 16.08 8.98
C ASP A 163 7.92 15.43 9.05
N SER A 164 8.78 15.97 9.92
CA SER A 164 10.16 15.48 10.05
C SER A 164 10.22 14.33 11.05
N PHE A 165 10.24 13.07 10.58
CA PHE A 165 10.64 11.90 11.39
C PHE A 165 12.17 11.89 11.66
N GLY A 166 12.69 12.98 12.25
CA GLY A 166 14.09 13.15 12.64
C GLY A 166 14.99 13.77 11.54
N LYS A 167 15.18 15.10 11.63
CA LYS A 167 16.26 15.99 11.11
C LYS A 167 17.04 15.63 9.81
N PRO A 168 17.39 16.61 8.95
CA PRO A 168 17.22 18.05 9.09
C PRO A 168 15.82 18.51 8.65
N PRO A 169 15.36 19.65 9.17
CA PRO A 169 14.01 20.15 8.92
C PRO A 169 13.83 20.55 7.46
N CYS A 170 12.57 20.60 7.04
CA CYS A 170 12.16 21.26 5.81
C CYS A 170 12.78 22.65 5.68
N ASN A 171 12.99 23.06 4.44
CA ASN A 171 13.49 24.38 4.07
C ASN A 171 12.68 24.91 2.87
N ASN A 172 13.13 25.98 2.24
CA ASN A 172 12.42 26.55 1.08
C ASN A 172 12.43 25.66 -0.20
N LYS A 173 13.13 24.51 -0.17
CA LYS A 173 13.20 23.52 -1.26
C LYS A 173 12.52 22.20 -0.90
N LEU A 174 12.80 21.66 0.29
CA LEU A 174 12.15 20.46 0.83
C LEU A 174 11.04 20.91 1.77
N ILE A 175 9.77 20.74 1.40
CA ILE A 175 8.67 21.44 2.07
C ILE A 175 7.71 20.52 2.83
N GLY A 176 7.66 19.22 2.56
CA GLY A 176 6.78 18.24 3.21
C GLY A 176 7.55 17.26 4.07
#